data_AF-K1RUX1-F1
#
_entry.id   AF-K1RUX1-F1
#
_cell.length_a   1.000
_cell.length_b   1.000
_cell.length_c   1.000
_cell.angle_alpha   90.00
_cell.angle_beta   90.00
_cell.angle_gamma   90.00
#
_symmetry.space_group_name_H-M   'P 1'
#
loop_
_entity.id
_entity.type
_entity.pdbx_description
1 polymer ?
#
loop_
_entity_poly.entity_id
_entity_poly.type
_entity_poly.pdbx_seq_one_letter_code
_entity_poly.pdbx_strand_id
1 'polypeptide(L)'
;GIFGYKGHVHYHAAPCLDDYLDSLEPDMPKQDIYNKVAAYMDEQIFKNYRLYPGNYVALDLLENSTAHQAEYTAEDKAKFEKYMAGQLAKIDLPNKDEAYLRERILEMYANPVRNYLAAQ
;
A
#
# COMPACT_ATOMS: atom_id res chain seq x y z
N GLY A 1 -4.11 -13.45 12.18
CA GLY A 1 -5.49 -13.39 12.73
C GLY A 1 -5.53 -12.51 13.96
N ILE A 2 -6.69 -12.39 14.62
CA ILE A 2 -6.94 -11.44 15.71
C ILE A 2 -5.92 -11.50 16.88
N PHE A 3 -5.24 -12.63 17.05
CA PHE A 3 -4.28 -12.92 18.12
C PHE A 3 -2.81 -12.55 17.81
N GLY A 4 -2.50 -12.02 16.63
CA GLY A 4 -1.15 -11.56 16.33
C GLY A 4 -0.84 -10.22 16.98
N TYR A 5 0.44 -9.91 17.20
CA TYR A 5 0.87 -8.56 17.55
C TYR A 5 0.39 -7.59 16.48
N LYS A 6 -0.55 -6.72 16.85
CA LYS A 6 -1.00 -5.61 16.01
C LYS A 6 -0.14 -4.43 16.38
N GLY A 7 0.62 -3.91 15.42
CA GLY A 7 1.27 -2.61 15.58
C GLY A 7 0.21 -1.51 15.63
N HIS A 8 0.38 -0.47 14.84
CA HIS A 8 -0.65 0.55 14.71
C HIS A 8 -1.78 0.05 13.80
N VAL A 9 -3.02 0.13 14.29
CA VAL A 9 -4.22 -0.09 13.50
C VAL A 9 -4.86 1.27 13.26
N HIS A 10 -5.11 1.60 12.00
CA HIS A 10 -5.78 2.84 11.59
C HIS A 10 -7.05 2.49 10.83
N TYR A 11 -8.17 3.07 11.26
CA TYR A 11 -9.43 3.04 10.54
C TYR A 11 -9.74 4.45 10.07
N HIS A 12 -10.08 4.58 8.79
CA HIS A 12 -10.51 5.84 8.19
C HIS A 12 -11.80 5.59 7.43
N ALA A 13 -12.85 6.34 7.78
CA ALA A 13 -14.10 6.35 7.02
C ALA A 13 -14.06 7.57 6.09
N ALA A 14 -14.05 7.32 4.78
CA ALA A 14 -14.20 8.36 3.77
C ALA A 14 -15.63 8.93 3.79
N PRO A 15 -15.88 10.07 3.12
CA PRO A 15 -17.24 10.60 2.96
C PRO A 15 -18.21 9.58 2.39
N CYS A 16 -19.50 9.76 2.69
CA CYS A 16 -20.57 8.97 2.09
C CYS A 16 -20.53 9.08 0.56
N LEU A 17 -20.93 8.00 -0.12
CA LEU A 17 -20.86 7.93 -1.58
C LEU A 17 -22.00 8.72 -2.25
N ASP A 18 -23.07 9.02 -1.52
CA ASP A 18 -24.28 9.67 -2.00
C ASP A 18 -23.98 10.95 -2.78
N ASP A 19 -23.21 11.88 -2.20
CA ASP A 19 -22.83 13.14 -2.85
C ASP A 19 -22.09 12.94 -4.18
N TYR A 20 -21.27 11.88 -4.28
CA TYR A 20 -20.58 11.56 -5.53
C TYR A 20 -21.53 10.94 -6.55
N LEU A 21 -22.44 10.06 -6.15
CA LEU A 21 -23.42 9.45 -7.05
C LEU A 21 -24.37 10.51 -7.63
N ASP A 22 -24.81 11.45 -6.80
CA ASP A 22 -25.68 12.56 -7.21
C ASP A 22 -24.99 13.51 -8.20
N SER A 23 -23.65 13.48 -8.27
CA SER A 23 -22.87 14.27 -9.24
C SER A 23 -22.73 13.61 -10.63
N LEU A 24 -23.14 12.35 -10.79
CA LEU A 24 -23.01 11.62 -12.05
C LEU A 24 -24.17 11.94 -13.01
N GLU A 25 -23.88 11.91 -14.31
CA GLU A 25 -24.89 12.12 -15.36
C GLU A 25 -25.99 11.04 -15.30
N PRO A 26 -27.30 11.42 -15.22
CA PRO A 26 -28.40 10.47 -15.04
C PRO A 26 -28.57 9.45 -16.17
N ASP A 27 -28.15 9.79 -17.39
CA ASP A 27 -28.27 8.96 -18.60
C ASP A 27 -26.98 8.19 -18.94
N MET A 28 -26.00 8.21 -18.03
CA MET A 28 -24.73 7.51 -18.20
C MET A 28 -24.94 6.01 -18.42
N PRO A 29 -24.23 5.38 -19.37
CA PRO A 29 -24.25 3.93 -19.52
C PRO A 29 -23.86 3.23 -18.22
N LYS A 30 -24.60 2.18 -17.88
CA LYS A 30 -24.43 1.44 -16.62
C LYS A 30 -22.99 0.97 -16.37
N GLN A 31 -22.27 0.58 -17.43
CA GLN A 31 -20.87 0.15 -17.32
C GLN A 31 -19.95 1.31 -16.91
N ASP A 32 -20.20 2.51 -17.41
CA ASP A 32 -19.40 3.69 -17.11
C ASP A 32 -19.63 4.15 -15.67
N ILE A 33 -20.87 4.03 -15.16
CA ILE A 33 -21.19 4.27 -13.74
C ILE A 33 -20.33 3.35 -12.86
N TYR A 34 -20.28 2.05 -13.16
CA TYR A 34 -19.49 1.09 -12.37
C TYR A 34 -18.00 1.41 -12.38
N ASN A 35 -17.46 1.75 -13.55
CA ASN A 35 -16.05 2.12 -13.67
C ASN A 35 -15.74 3.40 -12.88
N LYS A 36 -16.60 4.42 -12.94
CA LYS A 36 -16.45 5.68 -12.20
C LYS A 36 -16.58 5.53 -10.70
N VAL A 37 -17.52 4.70 -10.23
CA VAL A 37 -17.70 4.44 -8.81
C VAL A 37 -16.51 3.66 -8.25
N ALA A 38 -16.05 2.62 -8.95
CA ALA A 38 -14.87 1.87 -8.54
C ALA A 38 -13.62 2.77 -8.47
N ALA A 39 -13.38 3.58 -9.51
CA ALA A 39 -12.25 4.50 -9.54
C ALA A 39 -12.28 5.54 -8.41
N TYR A 40 -13.47 6.08 -8.10
CA TYR A 40 -13.64 6.99 -6.97
C TYR A 40 -13.38 6.31 -5.63
N MET A 41 -13.85 5.08 -5.44
CA MET A 41 -13.56 4.30 -4.23
C MET A 41 -12.05 4.04 -4.09
N ASP A 42 -11.37 3.67 -5.17
CA ASP A 42 -9.92 3.49 -5.20
C ASP A 42 -9.19 4.79 -4.81
N GLU A 43 -9.58 5.93 -5.38
CA GLU A 43 -9.03 7.25 -5.04
C GLU A 43 -9.20 7.57 -3.55
N GLN A 44 -10.40 7.33 -2.99
CA GLN A 44 -10.65 7.54 -1.56
C GLN A 44 -9.82 6.59 -0.69
N ILE A 45 -9.60 5.34 -1.11
CA ILE A 45 -8.73 4.40 -0.40
C ILE A 45 -7.29 4.89 -0.44
N PHE A 46 -6.81 5.33 -1.61
CA PHE A 46 -5.42 5.74 -1.80
C PHE A 46 -5.10 7.00 -1.00
N LYS A 47 -5.94 8.04 -1.09
CA LYS A 47 -5.77 9.31 -0.36
C LYS A 47 -5.78 9.15 1.15
N ASN A 48 -6.56 8.20 1.65
CA ASN A 48 -6.77 8.01 3.09
C ASN A 48 -5.96 6.84 3.68
N TYR A 49 -5.10 6.21 2.88
CA TYR A 49 -4.24 5.15 3.39
C TYR A 49 -3.19 5.71 4.36
N ARG A 50 -3.13 5.15 5.58
CA ARG A 50 -2.11 5.54 6.55
C ARG A 50 -0.77 4.90 6.21
N LEU A 51 0.14 5.69 5.65
CA LEU A 51 1.52 5.27 5.40
C LEU A 51 2.35 5.29 6.69
N TYR A 52 3.26 4.32 6.79
CA TYR A 52 4.24 4.18 7.87
C TYR A 52 5.66 4.16 7.29
N PRO A 53 6.70 4.39 8.11
CA PRO A 53 8.09 4.38 7.65
C PRO A 53 8.47 3.16 6.82
N GLY A 54 7.98 1.96 7.19
CA GLY A 54 8.25 0.73 6.45
C GLY A 54 7.74 0.72 5.01
N ASN A 55 6.67 1.47 4.70
CA ASN A 55 6.17 1.61 3.33
C ASN A 55 7.17 2.38 2.45
N TYR A 56 7.72 3.48 2.97
CA TYR A 56 8.71 4.30 2.27
C TYR A 56 10.07 3.59 2.16
N VAL A 57 10.50 2.88 3.22
CA VAL A 57 11.68 2.00 3.16
C VAL A 57 11.51 0.97 2.05
N ALA A 58 10.33 0.34 1.94
CA ALA A 58 10.08 -0.65 0.91
C ALA A 58 10.17 -0.06 -0.50
N LEU A 59 9.62 1.14 -0.72
CA LEU A 59 9.68 1.82 -2.01
C LEU A 59 11.11 2.19 -2.40
N ASP A 60 11.86 2.83 -1.50
CA ASP A 60 13.27 3.18 -1.74
C ASP A 60 14.14 1.94 -2.01
N LEU A 61 13.93 0.85 -1.26
CA LEU A 61 14.65 -0.41 -1.49
C LEU A 61 14.27 -1.07 -2.83
N LEU A 62 12.99 -1.02 -3.23
CA LEU A 62 12.51 -1.58 -4.49
C LEU A 62 13.08 -0.82 -5.69
N GLU A 63 13.17 0.50 -5.59
CA GLU A 63 13.62 1.38 -6.66
C GLU A 63 15.13 1.68 -6.63
N ASN A 64 15.85 1.08 -5.68
CA ASN A 64 17.26 1.36 -5.41
C ASN A 64 17.54 2.87 -5.26
N SER A 65 16.69 3.55 -4.51
CA SER A 65 16.68 5.01 -4.35
C SER A 65 16.77 5.43 -2.87
N THR A 66 16.83 6.74 -2.65
CA THR A 66 16.74 7.39 -1.32
C THR A 66 15.74 8.55 -1.34
N ALA A 67 14.81 8.52 -2.31
CA ALA A 67 13.90 9.63 -2.59
C ALA A 67 12.97 9.94 -1.41
N HIS A 68 12.71 8.95 -0.56
CA HIS A 68 11.82 9.08 0.59
C HIS A 68 12.55 8.95 1.93
N GLN A 69 13.87 9.19 1.97
CA GLN A 69 14.66 9.09 3.20
C GLN A 69 14.20 10.04 4.32
N ALA A 70 13.51 11.12 4.00
CA ALA A 70 12.91 12.03 5.00
C ALA A 70 11.75 11.39 5.78
N GLU A 71 11.15 10.32 5.27
CA GLU A 71 9.94 9.68 5.83
C GLU A 71 10.27 8.55 6.84
N TYR A 72 11.54 8.23 7.04
CA TYR A 72 11.97 7.14 7.93
C TYR A 72 13.35 7.37 8.54
N THR A 73 13.59 6.74 9.70
CA THR A 73 14.90 6.74 10.36
C THR A 73 15.76 5.56 9.93
N ALA A 74 17.06 5.59 10.26
CA ALA A 74 17.95 4.46 10.04
C ALA A 74 17.48 3.21 10.83
N GLU A 75 16.93 3.43 12.03
CA GLU A 75 16.33 2.41 12.87
C GLU A 75 15.09 1.78 12.24
N ASP A 76 14.22 2.59 11.61
CA ASP A 76 13.05 2.09 10.88
C ASP A 76 13.46 1.20 9.70
N LYS A 77 14.48 1.63 8.93
CA LYS A 77 15.03 0.85 7.82
C LYS A 77 15.56 -0.49 8.31
N ALA A 78 16.42 -0.49 9.32
CA ALA A 78 16.99 -1.72 9.89
C ALA A 78 15.90 -2.66 10.43
N LYS A 79 14.87 -2.11 11.08
CA LYS A 79 13.71 -2.88 11.58
C LYS A 79 12.93 -3.53 10.43
N PHE A 80 12.69 -2.81 9.34
CA PHE A 80 11.98 -3.34 8.17
C PHE A 80 12.80 -4.41 7.44
N GLU A 81 14.11 -4.21 7.26
CA GLU A 81 15.00 -5.21 6.66
C GLU A 81 15.05 -6.49 7.48
N LYS A 82 15.12 -6.38 8.81
CA LYS A 82 15.03 -7.53 9.73
C LYS A 82 13.68 -8.24 9.62
N TYR A 83 12.58 -7.50 9.53
CA TYR A 83 11.24 -8.06 9.34
C TYR A 83 11.17 -8.88 8.04
N MET A 84 11.69 -8.33 6.93
CA MET A 84 11.69 -8.98 5.62
C MET A 84 12.55 -10.25 5.62
N ALA A 85 13.76 -10.20 6.18
CA ALA A 85 14.59 -11.39 6.35
C ALA A 85 13.85 -12.48 7.13
N GLY A 86 13.12 -12.09 8.19
CA GLY A 86 12.27 -13.00 8.95
C GLY A 86 11.07 -13.56 8.17
N GLN A 87 10.52 -12.84 7.18
CA GLN A 87 9.47 -13.40 6.32
C GLN A 87 10.04 -14.38 5.30
N LEU A 88 11.17 -14.05 4.65
CA LEU A 88 11.83 -14.91 3.67
C LEU A 88 12.32 -16.23 4.29
N ALA A 89 12.75 -16.19 5.56
CA ALA A 89 13.17 -17.37 6.32
C ALA A 89 12.03 -18.36 6.60
N LYS A 90 10.76 -17.92 6.57
CA LYS A 90 9.59 -18.80 6.76
C LYS A 90 9.24 -19.60 5.51
N ILE A 91 9.78 -19.22 4.36
CA ILE A 91 9.50 -19.89 3.09
C ILE A 91 10.42 -21.09 2.98
N ASP A 92 9.85 -22.27 3.24
CA ASP A 92 10.51 -23.56 3.06
C ASP A 92 10.13 -24.15 1.69
N LEU A 93 11.01 -23.94 0.72
CA LEU A 93 10.84 -24.43 -0.65
C LEU A 93 12.23 -24.74 -1.23
N PRO A 94 12.42 -25.92 -1.88
CA PRO A 94 13.67 -26.21 -2.57
C PRO A 94 13.89 -25.22 -3.73
N ASN A 95 15.14 -24.78 -3.91
CA ASN A 95 15.55 -23.87 -5.00
C ASN A 95 14.72 -22.58 -5.10
N LYS A 96 14.30 -22.01 -3.95
CA LYS A 96 13.49 -20.78 -3.96
C LYS A 96 14.28 -19.61 -4.56
N ASP A 97 13.61 -18.86 -5.42
CA ASP A 97 14.13 -17.60 -5.96
C ASP A 97 13.97 -16.49 -4.91
N GLU A 98 14.97 -16.32 -4.06
CA GLU A 98 14.92 -15.31 -2.99
C GLU A 98 14.85 -13.88 -3.53
N ALA A 99 15.43 -13.61 -4.71
CA ALA A 99 15.41 -12.29 -5.31
C ALA A 99 13.98 -11.93 -5.72
N TYR A 100 13.30 -12.81 -6.44
CA TYR A 100 11.89 -12.63 -6.81
C TYR A 100 11.00 -12.52 -5.56
N LEU A 101 11.17 -13.40 -4.57
CA LEU A 101 10.37 -13.36 -3.34
C LEU A 101 10.56 -12.04 -2.57
N ARG A 102 11.80 -11.55 -2.50
CA ARG A 102 12.11 -10.26 -1.89
C ARG A 102 11.40 -9.13 -2.63
N GLU A 103 11.50 -9.11 -3.95
CA GLU A 103 10.86 -8.10 -4.80
C GLU A 103 9.34 -8.05 -4.58
N ARG A 104 8.67 -9.22 -4.55
CA ARG A 104 7.22 -9.29 -4.31
C ARG A 104 6.82 -8.78 -2.91
N ILE A 105 7.62 -9.05 -1.88
CA ILE A 105 7.38 -8.48 -0.54
C ILE A 105 7.54 -6.96 -0.58
N LEU A 106 8.60 -6.45 -1.23
CA LEU A 106 8.83 -5.02 -1.36
C LEU A 106 7.69 -4.32 -2.11
N GLU A 107 7.25 -4.86 -3.26
CA GLU A 107 6.10 -4.34 -4.01
C GLU A 107 4.84 -4.24 -3.14
N MET A 108 4.54 -5.26 -2.34
CA MET A 108 3.38 -5.27 -1.46
C MET A 108 3.39 -4.10 -0.46
N TYR A 109 4.56 -3.72 0.07
CA TYR A 109 4.70 -2.61 1.01
C TYR A 109 4.92 -1.25 0.34
N ALA A 110 5.43 -1.22 -0.89
CA ALA A 110 5.70 -0.02 -1.68
C ALA A 110 4.46 0.52 -2.40
N ASN A 111 3.57 -0.37 -2.87
CA ASN A 111 2.36 0.01 -3.61
C ASN A 111 1.45 1.02 -2.88
N PRO A 112 1.23 0.93 -1.55
CA PRO A 112 0.51 1.97 -0.83
C PRO A 112 1.08 3.37 -1.02
N VAL A 113 2.41 3.53 -1.04
CA VAL A 113 3.06 4.83 -1.27
C VAL A 113 2.82 5.29 -2.71
N ARG A 114 3.04 4.41 -3.69
CA ARG A 114 2.82 4.74 -5.12
C ARG A 114 1.38 5.19 -5.37
N ASN A 115 0.41 4.45 -4.82
CA ASN A 115 -1.00 4.76 -4.96
C ASN A 115 -1.36 6.07 -4.27
N TYR A 116 -0.85 6.31 -3.05
CA TYR A 116 -1.05 7.57 -2.33
C TYR A 116 -0.51 8.76 -3.14
N LEU A 117 0.71 8.66 -3.69
CA LEU A 117 1.33 9.70 -4.50
C LEU A 117 0.62 9.92 -5.84
N ALA A 118 0.12 8.85 -6.46
CA ALA A 118 -0.64 8.94 -7.70
C ALA A 118 -2.04 9.56 -7.52
N ALA A 119 -2.55 9.55 -6.29
CA ALA A 119 -3.84 10.14 -5.93
C ALA A 119 -3.72 11.55 -5.33
N GLN A 120 -2.52 12.15 -5.25
CA GLN A 120 -2.33 13.54 -4.81
C GLN A 120 -2.81 14.54 -5.86
#